data_AF-A0A7C2SQK0-F1
#
_entry.id   AF-A0A7C2SQK0-F1
#
_cell.length_a   1.000
_cell.length_b   1.000
_cell.length_c   1.000
_cell.angle_alpha   90.00
_cell.angle_beta   90.00
_cell.angle_gamma   90.00
#
_symmetry.space_group_name_H-M   'P 1'
#
loop_
_entity.id
_entity.type
_entity.pdbx_description
1 polymer ?
#
loop_
_entity_poly.entity_id
_entity_poly.type
_entity_poly.pdbx_seq_one_letter_code
_entity_poly.pdbx_strand_id
1 'polypeptide(L)'
;MDRPPGTRIVELRVPRRAFARRVPAALERLGYRLVAGARRRAGAEPEPDVVVAGARELRRLRARAARPVILIDPRCGTLGPGEAVAACVRRPAGLVELYGALQRVLERHPRQTPRVGTTLPARCVHGERDWPAAIVSLSEGGCLLRAAREPIPKAPLRVFFPLPDTGLLEVTARPLYRRGAHIGLAFETLSEHAREAIGRYVERTLLAA
;
A
#
# COMPACT_ATOMS: atom_id res chain seq x y z
N MET A 1 -18.40 8.31 -8.35
CA MET A 1 -17.38 9.30 -7.98
C MET A 1 -16.39 8.62 -7.02
N ASP A 2 -15.14 8.46 -7.43
CA ASP A 2 -14.11 7.83 -6.59
C ASP A 2 -13.80 8.75 -5.40
N ARG A 3 -13.98 8.24 -4.17
CA ARG A 3 -13.49 8.94 -2.98
C ARG A 3 -11.96 9.06 -3.07
N PRO A 4 -11.37 10.21 -2.70
CA PRO A 4 -9.92 10.38 -2.73
C PRO A 4 -9.22 9.32 -1.85
N PRO A 5 -7.98 8.91 -2.20
CA PRO A 5 -7.16 8.07 -1.34
C PRO A 5 -6.96 8.79 0.00
N GLY A 6 -7.33 8.13 1.11
CA GLY A 6 -7.48 8.74 2.45
C GLY A 6 -8.89 8.65 3.05
N THR A 7 -9.87 8.18 2.28
CA THR A 7 -11.28 8.14 2.71
C THR A 7 -11.87 6.74 2.87
N ARG A 8 -11.05 5.68 2.68
CA ARG A 8 -11.54 4.30 2.74
C ARG A 8 -11.70 3.88 4.19
N ILE A 9 -12.92 3.51 4.56
CA ILE A 9 -13.29 3.11 5.90
C ILE A 9 -13.32 1.59 5.96
N VAL A 10 -12.47 1.04 6.82
CA VAL A 10 -12.33 -0.40 7.02
C VAL A 10 -12.85 -0.75 8.41
N GLU A 11 -13.96 -1.49 8.47
CA GLU A 11 -14.49 -1.95 9.75
C GLU A 11 -13.78 -3.24 10.19
N LEU A 12 -13.21 -3.22 11.40
CA LEU A 12 -12.55 -4.38 12.01
C LEU A 12 -13.52 -5.10 12.95
N ARG A 13 -13.91 -6.32 12.57
CA ARG A 13 -14.69 -7.28 13.36
C ARG A 13 -13.87 -8.50 13.76
N VAL A 14 -12.61 -8.25 14.10
CA VAL A 14 -11.67 -9.24 14.61
C VAL A 14 -10.86 -8.65 15.77
N PRO A 15 -10.40 -9.46 16.72
CA PRO A 15 -9.55 -8.97 17.79
C PRO A 15 -8.16 -8.57 17.24
N ARG A 16 -7.44 -7.66 17.92
CA ARG A 16 -6.11 -7.18 17.49
C ARG A 16 -5.10 -8.31 17.25
N ARG A 17 -5.18 -9.41 18.02
CA ARG A 17 -4.38 -10.65 17.83
C ARG A 17 -4.69 -11.44 16.55
N ALA A 18 -5.58 -10.94 15.70
CA ALA A 18 -5.81 -11.47 14.36
C ALA A 18 -4.83 -10.90 13.34
N PHE A 19 -4.14 -9.82 13.67
CA PHE A 19 -3.15 -9.16 12.83
C PHE A 19 -1.74 -9.46 13.35
N ALA A 20 -0.76 -9.42 12.44
CA ALA A 20 0.64 -9.28 12.85
C ALA A 20 0.84 -7.92 13.57
N ARG A 21 1.94 -7.80 14.32
CA ARG A 21 2.23 -6.62 15.13
C ARG A 21 2.26 -5.36 14.23
N ARG A 22 1.65 -4.27 14.69
CA ARG A 22 1.61 -2.96 14.01
C ARG A 22 0.92 -2.90 12.64
N VAL A 23 0.39 -3.99 12.10
CA VAL A 23 -0.34 -3.98 10.81
C VAL A 23 -1.49 -2.95 10.77
N PRO A 24 -2.35 -2.82 11.81
CA PRO A 24 -3.38 -1.77 11.80
C PRO A 24 -2.80 -0.36 11.68
N ALA A 25 -1.74 -0.04 12.43
CA ALA A 25 -1.10 1.27 12.36
C ALA A 25 -0.47 1.53 10.98
N ALA A 26 0.14 0.50 10.37
CA ALA A 26 0.67 0.60 9.01
C ALA A 26 -0.43 0.89 7.97
N LEU A 27 -1.60 0.25 8.08
CA LEU A 27 -2.74 0.54 7.20
C LEU A 27 -3.26 1.97 7.39
N GLU A 28 -3.30 2.49 8.62
CA GLU A 28 -3.68 3.90 8.85
C GLU A 28 -2.72 4.87 8.15
N ARG A 29 -1.41 4.60 8.20
CA ARG A 29 -0.39 5.39 7.48
C ARG A 29 -0.49 5.27 5.97
N LEU A 30 -1.02 4.16 5.46
CA LEU A 30 -1.34 3.97 4.04
C LEU A 30 -2.65 4.66 3.63
N GLY A 31 -3.33 5.34 4.55
CA GLY A 31 -4.52 6.16 4.29
C GLY A 31 -5.85 5.44 4.50
N TYR A 32 -5.86 4.28 5.18
CA TYR A 32 -7.10 3.60 5.57
C TYR A 32 -7.60 4.12 6.92
N ARG A 33 -8.89 4.43 7.03
CA ARG A 33 -9.52 4.74 8.31
C ARG A 33 -10.06 3.45 8.92
N LEU A 34 -9.45 2.98 10.00
CA LEU A 34 -9.86 1.75 10.68
C LEU A 34 -10.90 2.08 11.76
N VAL A 35 -12.03 1.37 11.75
CA VAL A 35 -13.09 1.53 12.77
C VAL A 35 -13.39 0.18 13.44
N ALA A 36 -13.56 0.17 14.75
CA ALA A 36 -13.90 -1.06 15.47
C ALA A 36 -15.41 -1.35 15.34
N GLY A 37 -15.78 -2.56 14.91
CA GLY A 37 -17.18 -2.89 14.62
C GLY A 37 -18.12 -3.00 15.82
N ALA A 38 -17.61 -2.96 17.05
CA ALA A 38 -18.39 -3.22 18.25
C ALA A 38 -19.36 -2.09 18.66
N ARG A 39 -19.32 -0.90 18.04
CA ARG A 39 -20.00 0.30 18.59
C ARG A 39 -20.56 1.30 17.58
N ARG A 40 -20.87 0.90 16.34
CA ARG A 40 -21.52 1.83 15.41
C ARG A 40 -22.97 2.08 15.83
N ARG A 41 -23.24 3.26 16.41
CA ARG A 41 -24.62 3.77 16.56
C ARG A 41 -25.20 4.00 15.18
N ALA A 42 -26.41 3.50 14.93
CA ALA A 42 -27.09 3.71 13.66
C ALA A 42 -27.19 5.22 13.36
N GLY A 43 -26.76 5.64 12.17
CA GLY A 43 -26.87 7.01 11.68
C GLY A 43 -25.77 8.01 12.09
N ALA A 44 -24.85 7.66 13.01
CA ALA A 44 -23.85 8.63 13.51
C ALA A 44 -22.48 8.54 12.82
N GLU A 45 -22.16 7.41 12.19
CA GLU A 45 -20.85 7.19 11.56
C GLU A 45 -21.00 6.88 10.07
N PRO A 46 -20.04 7.30 9.22
CA PRO A 46 -20.01 6.91 7.82
C PRO A 46 -19.94 5.40 7.65
N GLU A 47 -20.63 4.88 6.64
CA GLU A 47 -20.62 3.44 6.35
C GLU A 47 -19.24 2.95 5.90
N PRO A 48 -18.81 1.75 6.35
CA PRO A 48 -17.56 1.17 5.93
C PRO A 48 -17.64 0.75 4.47
N ASP A 49 -16.52 0.93 3.77
CA ASP A 49 -16.37 0.48 2.39
C ASP A 49 -16.11 -1.04 2.35
N VAL A 50 -15.47 -1.58 3.39
CA VAL A 50 -15.17 -3.02 3.53
C VAL A 50 -15.18 -3.44 5.01
N VAL A 51 -15.54 -4.69 5.27
CA VAL A 51 -15.48 -5.29 6.61
C VAL A 51 -14.39 -6.36 6.66
N VAL A 52 -13.51 -6.28 7.65
CA VAL A 52 -12.51 -7.31 7.97
C VAL A 52 -13.05 -8.14 9.12
N ALA A 53 -13.39 -9.39 8.87
CA ALA A 53 -14.09 -10.25 9.82
C ALA A 53 -13.40 -11.61 10.01
N GLY A 54 -13.64 -12.25 11.16
CA GLY A 54 -13.25 -13.65 11.37
C GLY A 54 -14.43 -14.58 11.07
N ALA A 55 -14.18 -15.89 10.98
CA ALA A 55 -15.23 -16.86 10.61
C ALA A 55 -16.48 -16.82 11.50
N ARG A 56 -16.34 -16.54 12.80
CA ARG A 56 -17.48 -16.40 13.73
C ARG A 56 -18.38 -15.20 13.37
N GLU A 57 -17.77 -14.08 13.01
CA GLU A 57 -18.48 -12.85 12.64
C GLU A 57 -19.05 -12.91 11.23
N LEU A 58 -18.42 -13.66 10.30
CA LEU A 58 -18.93 -13.85 8.95
C LEU A 58 -20.35 -14.44 8.94
N ARG A 59 -20.65 -15.40 9.83
CA ARG A 59 -22.00 -15.98 9.96
C ARG A 59 -23.05 -14.92 10.32
N ARG A 60 -22.69 -13.96 11.15
CA ARG A 60 -23.55 -12.84 11.57
C ARG A 60 -23.72 -11.81 10.45
N LEU A 61 -22.66 -11.57 9.67
CA LEU A 61 -22.67 -10.66 8.54
C LEU A 61 -23.51 -11.18 7.35
N ARG A 62 -23.48 -12.49 7.08
CA ARG A 62 -24.25 -13.10 5.97
C ARG A 62 -25.76 -12.86 6.05
N ALA A 63 -26.30 -12.63 7.25
CA ALA A 63 -27.71 -12.29 7.45
C ALA A 63 -28.07 -10.85 7.04
N ARG A 64 -27.08 -10.00 6.72
CA ARG A 64 -27.24 -8.59 6.33
C ARG A 64 -26.42 -8.31 5.06
N ALA A 65 -27.06 -8.32 3.89
CA ALA A 65 -26.43 -7.82 2.66
C ALA A 65 -26.12 -6.30 2.82
N ALA A 66 -25.12 -5.65 2.22
CA ALA A 66 -24.26 -5.98 1.08
C ALA A 66 -22.93 -5.16 1.14
N ARG A 67 -21.90 -5.64 1.84
CA ARG A 67 -20.55 -5.05 1.77
C ARG A 67 -19.51 -6.14 1.57
N PRO A 68 -18.43 -5.87 0.83
CA PRO A 68 -17.37 -6.85 0.66
C PRO A 68 -16.77 -7.19 2.03
N VAL A 69 -16.57 -8.48 2.28
CA VAL A 69 -15.92 -8.97 3.49
C VAL A 69 -14.55 -9.54 3.14
N ILE A 70 -13.52 -9.07 3.84
CA ILE A 70 -12.19 -9.69 3.88
C ILE A 70 -12.16 -10.60 5.10
N LEU A 71 -12.08 -11.91 4.87
CA LEU A 71 -12.04 -12.91 5.92
C LEU A 71 -10.60 -13.08 6.43
N ILE A 72 -10.38 -12.97 7.75
CA ILE A 72 -9.14 -13.40 8.38
C ILE A 72 -9.36 -14.76 9.03
N ASP A 73 -8.77 -15.81 8.45
CA ASP A 73 -8.94 -17.19 8.88
C ASP A 73 -7.67 -18.03 8.66
N PRO A 74 -7.30 -18.94 9.57
CA PRO A 74 -6.17 -19.85 9.33
C PRO A 74 -6.34 -20.76 8.10
N ARG A 75 -7.58 -20.97 7.62
CA ARG A 75 -7.93 -21.88 6.52
C ARG A 75 -8.13 -21.19 5.16
N CYS A 76 -7.59 -19.97 4.98
CA CYS A 76 -7.82 -19.18 3.77
C CYS A 76 -7.38 -19.80 2.43
N GLY A 77 -6.68 -20.94 2.42
CA GLY A 77 -6.38 -21.71 1.20
C GLY A 77 -7.40 -22.80 0.84
N THR A 78 -8.29 -23.17 1.76
CA THR A 78 -9.32 -24.21 1.52
C THR A 78 -10.72 -23.64 1.35
N LEU A 79 -10.91 -22.39 1.74
CA LEU A 79 -12.15 -21.64 1.55
C LEU A 79 -12.04 -20.90 0.21
N GLY A 80 -12.62 -21.47 -0.85
CA GLY A 80 -12.84 -20.72 -2.08
C GLY A 80 -13.69 -19.46 -1.83
N PRO A 81 -13.56 -18.41 -2.65
CA PRO A 81 -14.43 -17.25 -2.55
C PRO A 81 -15.88 -17.70 -2.71
N GLY A 82 -16.69 -17.50 -1.67
CA GLY A 82 -18.15 -17.64 -1.74
C GLY A 82 -18.79 -16.26 -1.90
N GLU A 83 -20.07 -16.19 -2.26
CA GLU A 83 -20.78 -14.96 -2.62
C GLU A 83 -20.64 -13.78 -1.62
N ALA A 84 -20.36 -14.06 -0.35
CA ALA A 84 -20.20 -13.05 0.70
C ALA A 84 -18.75 -12.67 1.06
N VAL A 85 -17.73 -13.35 0.54
CA VAL A 85 -16.31 -13.14 0.92
C VAL A 85 -15.52 -12.71 -0.31
N ALA A 86 -15.04 -11.46 -0.29
CA ALA A 86 -14.31 -10.86 -1.40
C ALA A 86 -12.81 -11.24 -1.41
N ALA A 87 -12.24 -11.51 -0.24
CA ALA A 87 -10.88 -12.01 -0.11
C ALA A 87 -10.69 -12.76 1.21
N CYS A 88 -9.67 -13.62 1.29
CA CYS A 88 -9.28 -14.31 2.51
C CYS A 88 -7.79 -14.10 2.79
N VAL A 89 -7.44 -13.73 4.03
CA VAL A 89 -6.08 -13.52 4.51
C VAL A 89 -5.79 -14.45 5.69
N ARG A 90 -4.66 -15.15 5.66
CA ARG A 90 -4.27 -16.08 6.72
C ARG A 90 -4.03 -15.33 8.04
N ARG A 91 -4.39 -15.95 9.17
CA ARG A 91 -4.08 -15.43 10.51
C ARG A 91 -2.70 -15.91 11.00
N PRO A 92 -1.86 -15.06 11.63
CA PRO A 92 -2.03 -13.61 11.79
C PRO A 92 -1.89 -12.89 10.45
N ALA A 93 -2.78 -11.93 10.18
CA ALA A 93 -2.77 -11.20 8.91
C ALA A 93 -1.54 -10.29 8.83
N GLY A 94 -0.67 -10.57 7.86
CA GLY A 94 0.48 -9.75 7.50
C GLY A 94 0.06 -8.49 6.74
N LEU A 95 0.96 -7.50 6.69
CA LEU A 95 0.70 -6.23 6.02
C LEU A 95 0.51 -6.42 4.52
N VAL A 96 1.39 -7.21 3.88
CA VAL A 96 1.40 -7.40 2.42
C VAL A 96 0.08 -8.04 1.95
N GLU A 97 -0.33 -9.14 2.58
CA GLU A 97 -1.53 -9.87 2.19
C GLU A 97 -2.80 -9.07 2.45
N LEU A 98 -2.89 -8.40 3.61
CA LEU A 98 -4.06 -7.61 3.97
C LEU A 98 -4.16 -6.34 3.11
N TYR A 99 -3.05 -5.64 2.86
CA TYR A 99 -3.02 -4.50 1.96
C TYR A 99 -3.40 -4.92 0.53
N GLY A 100 -2.86 -6.01 0.02
CA GLY A 100 -3.21 -6.53 -1.31
C GLY A 100 -4.69 -6.93 -1.42
N ALA A 101 -5.26 -7.52 -0.35
CA ALA A 101 -6.70 -7.79 -0.28
C ALA A 101 -7.51 -6.48 -0.31
N LEU A 102 -7.15 -5.48 0.50
CA LEU A 102 -7.82 -4.19 0.54
C LEU A 102 -7.75 -3.46 -0.81
N GLN A 103 -6.58 -3.41 -1.46
CA GLN A 103 -6.40 -2.78 -2.76
C GLN A 103 -7.30 -3.40 -3.82
N ARG A 104 -7.34 -4.74 -3.91
CA ARG A 104 -8.19 -5.44 -4.89
C ARG A 104 -9.69 -5.21 -4.66
N VAL A 105 -10.10 -5.10 -3.39
CA VAL A 105 -11.51 -4.95 -3.03
C VAL A 105 -11.98 -3.49 -3.18
N LEU A 106 -11.13 -2.52 -2.83
CA LEU A 106 -11.53 -1.12 -2.67
C LEU A 106 -11.14 -0.22 -3.84
N GLU A 107 -10.09 -0.56 -4.59
CA GLU A 107 -9.50 0.35 -5.57
C GLU A 107 -9.71 -0.12 -7.00
N ARG A 108 -10.14 0.81 -7.86
CA ARG A 108 -10.30 0.57 -9.31
C ARG A 108 -8.97 0.21 -9.99
N HIS A 109 -7.88 0.78 -9.50
CA HIS A 109 -6.52 0.54 -10.00
C HIS A 109 -5.64 0.07 -8.84
N PRO A 110 -5.75 -1.22 -8.46
CA PRO A 110 -5.09 -1.74 -7.27
C PRO A 110 -3.58 -1.63 -7.39
N ARG A 111 -2.94 -1.12 -6.34
CA ARG A 111 -1.49 -1.14 -6.22
C ARG A 111 -1.05 -2.52 -5.74
N GLN A 112 0.01 -3.05 -6.34
CA GLN A 112 0.57 -4.33 -5.93
C GLN A 112 1.44 -4.23 -4.68
N THR A 113 2.09 -3.08 -4.46
CA THR A 113 3.02 -2.88 -3.34
C THR A 113 2.65 -1.64 -2.52
N PRO A 114 2.85 -1.68 -1.19
CA PRO A 114 2.65 -0.51 -0.35
C PRO A 114 3.66 0.58 -0.69
N ARG A 115 3.28 1.82 -0.41
CA ARG A 115 4.08 3.00 -0.73
C ARG A 115 4.15 3.92 0.48
N VAL A 116 5.34 4.41 0.79
CA VAL A 116 5.58 5.31 1.93
C VAL A 116 5.90 6.71 1.44
N GLY A 117 5.47 7.73 2.19
CA GLY A 117 5.99 9.09 2.05
C GLY A 117 7.41 9.13 2.62
N THR A 118 8.31 9.86 1.96
CA THR A 118 9.70 10.02 2.39
C THR A 118 10.28 11.34 1.88
N THR A 119 11.54 11.63 2.19
CA THR A 119 12.30 12.76 1.64
C THR A 119 13.75 12.33 1.49
N LEU A 120 14.00 11.39 0.56
CA LEU A 120 15.35 10.93 0.25
C LEU A 120 15.95 11.84 -0.81
N PRO A 121 17.19 12.34 -0.64
CA PRO A 121 17.89 13.02 -1.73
C PRO A 121 18.12 12.03 -2.87
N ALA A 122 18.10 12.52 -4.11
CA ALA A 122 18.35 11.70 -5.28
C ALA A 122 19.12 12.46 -6.36
N ARG A 123 19.83 11.72 -7.22
CA ARG A 123 20.40 12.22 -8.47
C ARG A 123 19.81 11.42 -9.62
N CYS A 124 19.40 12.10 -10.67
CA CYS A 124 18.89 11.48 -11.90
C CYS A 124 19.92 11.65 -13.00
N VAL A 125 20.12 10.63 -13.83
CA VAL A 125 21.04 10.63 -14.96
C VAL A 125 20.32 10.11 -16.21
N HIS A 126 20.40 10.87 -17.31
CA HIS A 126 19.86 10.49 -18.61
C HIS A 126 20.79 10.99 -19.73
N GLY A 127 21.45 10.06 -20.42
CA GLY A 127 22.55 10.39 -21.34
C GLY A 127 23.69 11.07 -20.59
N GLU A 128 24.15 12.21 -21.09
CA GLU A 128 25.21 13.03 -20.47
C GLU A 128 24.67 14.01 -19.43
N ARG A 129 23.35 14.09 -19.25
CA ARG A 129 22.73 15.03 -18.32
C ARG A 129 22.49 14.38 -16.99
N ASP A 130 22.76 15.12 -15.94
CA ASP A 130 22.33 14.78 -14.60
C ASP A 130 21.79 15.98 -13.83
N TRP A 131 20.95 15.68 -12.84
CA TRP A 131 20.31 16.71 -12.04
C TRP A 131 19.93 16.20 -10.65
N PRO A 132 19.91 17.10 -9.65
CA PRO A 132 19.43 16.77 -8.32
C PRO A 132 17.90 16.64 -8.30
N ALA A 133 17.41 15.76 -7.44
CA ALA A 133 16.01 15.54 -7.17
C ALA A 133 15.79 15.05 -5.73
N ALA A 134 14.53 14.83 -5.36
CA ALA A 134 14.18 14.18 -4.10
C ALA A 134 13.10 13.13 -4.32
N ILE A 135 13.30 11.93 -3.78
CA ILE A 135 12.24 10.93 -3.71
C ILE A 135 11.32 11.35 -2.55
N VAL A 136 10.09 11.72 -2.89
CA VAL A 136 9.06 12.10 -1.92
C VAL A 136 8.14 10.94 -1.56
N SER A 137 8.18 9.86 -2.35
CA SER A 137 7.47 8.63 -2.04
C SER A 137 8.13 7.41 -2.69
N LEU A 138 8.20 6.29 -1.97
CA LEU A 138 8.90 5.08 -2.39
C LEU A 138 8.05 3.82 -2.18
N SER A 139 8.14 2.90 -3.13
CA SER A 139 7.56 1.54 -3.11
C SER A 139 8.54 0.60 -3.81
N GLU A 140 8.40 -0.72 -3.62
CA GLU A 140 9.22 -1.71 -4.34
C GLU A 140 9.11 -1.62 -5.87
N GLY A 141 8.00 -1.12 -6.41
CA GLY A 141 7.78 -1.02 -7.85
C GLY A 141 8.13 0.34 -8.48
N GLY A 142 8.51 1.33 -7.67
CA GLY A 142 8.78 2.67 -8.21
C GLY A 142 8.75 3.78 -7.15
N CYS A 143 8.97 5.01 -7.60
CA CYS A 143 9.02 6.17 -6.73
C CYS A 143 8.27 7.38 -7.32
N LEU A 144 7.99 8.35 -6.47
CA LEU A 144 7.58 9.70 -6.86
C LEU A 144 8.77 10.62 -6.59
N LEU A 145 9.31 11.22 -7.65
CA LEU A 145 10.38 12.20 -7.58
C LEU A 145 9.83 13.61 -7.62
N ARG A 146 10.51 14.52 -6.94
CA ARG A 146 10.34 15.97 -7.04
C ARG A 146 11.62 16.57 -7.61
N ALA A 147 11.50 17.27 -8.74
CA ALA A 147 12.63 17.90 -9.44
C ALA A 147 12.23 19.30 -9.93
N ALA A 148 13.20 20.22 -9.95
CA ALA A 148 12.93 21.64 -10.17
C ALA A 148 12.34 21.94 -11.55
N ARG A 149 12.94 21.46 -12.66
CA ARG A 149 12.43 21.82 -14.02
C ARG A 149 12.94 21.05 -15.24
N GLU A 150 13.61 19.90 -15.14
CA GLU A 150 14.04 19.13 -16.33
C GLU A 150 12.88 18.43 -17.03
N PRO A 151 12.80 18.37 -18.39
CA PRO A 151 11.75 17.64 -19.11
C PRO A 151 11.75 16.16 -18.75
N ILE A 152 10.59 15.51 -18.84
CA ILE A 152 10.51 14.06 -18.65
C ILE A 152 11.17 13.41 -19.87
N PRO A 153 12.27 12.67 -19.72
CA PRO A 153 12.76 11.87 -20.83
C PRO A 153 11.70 10.81 -21.18
N LYS A 154 11.43 10.61 -22.47
CA LYS A 154 10.57 9.49 -22.91
C LYS A 154 11.26 8.13 -22.70
N ALA A 155 12.56 8.14 -22.45
CA ALA A 155 13.39 6.97 -22.21
C ALA A 155 13.63 6.73 -20.70
N PRO A 156 14.03 5.50 -20.32
CA PRO A 156 14.45 5.20 -18.96
C PRO A 156 15.62 6.08 -18.49
N LEU A 157 15.67 6.37 -17.20
CA LEU A 157 16.74 7.12 -16.56
C LEU A 157 17.30 6.36 -15.36
N ARG A 158 18.58 6.59 -15.05
CA ARG A 158 19.22 6.05 -13.85
C ARG A 158 18.91 6.98 -12.67
N VAL A 159 18.47 6.41 -11.56
CA VAL A 159 18.18 7.14 -10.32
C VAL A 159 19.10 6.62 -9.23
N PHE A 160 19.80 7.53 -8.59
CA PHE A 160 20.71 7.26 -7.48
C PHE A 160 20.11 7.86 -6.21
N PHE A 161 19.98 7.08 -5.15
CA PHE A 161 19.48 7.57 -3.87
C PHE A 161 19.98 6.71 -2.71
N PRO A 162 20.29 7.30 -1.54
CA PRO A 162 20.68 6.54 -0.39
C PRO A 162 19.45 5.94 0.31
N LEU A 163 19.58 4.72 0.80
CA LEU A 163 18.69 4.14 1.81
C LEU A 163 19.42 3.98 3.15
N PRO A 164 18.74 4.23 4.29
CA PRO A 164 19.27 3.89 5.60
C PRO A 164 19.69 2.41 5.66
N ASP A 165 20.88 2.16 6.19
CA ASP A 165 21.49 0.84 6.39
C ASP A 165 21.87 0.05 5.13
N THR A 166 21.61 0.58 3.93
CA THR A 166 22.02 -0.05 2.66
C THR A 166 23.04 0.80 1.90
N GLY A 167 23.01 2.12 2.08
CA GLY A 167 23.87 3.04 1.34
C GLY A 167 23.25 3.45 0.00
N LEU A 168 24.09 3.81 -0.96
CA LEU A 168 23.66 4.34 -2.25
C LEU A 168 23.10 3.22 -3.13
N LEU A 169 21.83 3.32 -3.50
CA LEU A 169 21.22 2.48 -4.52
C LEU A 169 21.24 3.17 -5.88
N GLU A 170 21.42 2.36 -6.91
CA GLU A 170 21.22 2.73 -8.31
C GLU A 170 20.09 1.88 -8.89
N VAL A 171 19.14 2.53 -9.56
CA VAL A 171 18.03 1.85 -10.25
C VAL A 171 17.78 2.46 -11.62
N THR A 172 17.39 1.63 -12.59
CA THR A 172 16.85 2.11 -13.87
C THR A 172 15.35 2.24 -13.76
N ALA A 173 14.82 3.39 -14.15
CA ALA A 173 13.42 3.72 -13.96
C ALA A 173 12.82 4.41 -15.18
N ARG A 174 11.61 3.99 -15.56
CA ARG A 174 10.83 4.56 -16.63
C ARG A 174 9.86 5.62 -16.11
N PRO A 175 9.84 6.82 -16.71
CA PRO A 175 8.82 7.80 -16.39
C PRO A 175 7.43 7.37 -16.84
N LEU A 176 6.45 7.51 -15.95
CA LEU A 176 5.04 7.21 -16.22
C LEU A 176 4.23 8.47 -16.47
N TYR A 177 4.45 9.51 -15.67
CA TYR A 177 3.72 10.78 -15.75
C TYR A 177 4.49 11.90 -15.06
N ARG A 178 4.08 13.15 -15.33
CA ARG A 178 4.46 14.31 -14.53
C ARG A 178 3.25 15.16 -14.17
N ARG A 179 3.31 15.72 -12.97
CA ARG A 179 2.36 16.71 -12.48
C ARG A 179 3.13 17.83 -11.76
N GLY A 180 3.30 18.96 -12.44
CA GLY A 180 4.13 20.06 -11.94
C GLY A 180 5.58 19.63 -11.74
N ALA A 181 6.10 19.78 -10.53
CA ALA A 181 7.45 19.36 -10.15
C ALA A 181 7.58 17.85 -9.84
N HIS A 182 6.48 17.09 -9.86
CA HIS A 182 6.48 15.68 -9.48
C HIS A 182 6.50 14.76 -10.70
N ILE A 183 7.35 13.74 -10.67
CA ILE A 183 7.51 12.75 -11.73
C ILE A 183 7.29 11.36 -11.13
N GLY A 184 6.29 10.63 -11.64
CA GLY A 184 6.05 9.25 -11.25
C GLY A 184 6.93 8.32 -12.06
N LEU A 185 7.77 7.52 -11.39
CA LEU A 185 8.63 6.54 -12.03
C LEU A 185 8.22 5.10 -11.65
N ALA A 186 8.33 4.18 -12.61
CA ALA A 186 8.32 2.74 -12.37
C ALA A 186 9.75 2.20 -12.52
N PHE A 187 10.17 1.33 -11.61
CA PHE A 187 11.44 0.63 -11.77
C PHE A 187 11.32 -0.44 -12.85
N GLU A 188 12.28 -0.52 -13.76
CA GLU A 188 12.26 -1.52 -14.85
C GLU A 188 12.94 -2.81 -14.43
N THR A 189 14.21 -2.70 -14.05
CA THR A 189 15.01 -3.81 -13.53
C THR A 189 15.57 -3.41 -12.17
N LEU A 190 15.27 -4.26 -11.17
CA LEU A 190 15.87 -4.17 -9.84
C LEU A 190 16.70 -5.42 -9.62
N SER A 191 17.92 -5.23 -9.15
CA SER A 191 18.65 -6.34 -8.53
C SER A 191 17.87 -6.86 -7.32
N GLU A 192 18.04 -8.14 -6.99
CA GLU A 192 17.42 -8.75 -5.82
C GLU A 192 17.76 -7.97 -4.54
N HIS A 193 19.03 -7.58 -4.39
CA HIS A 193 19.49 -6.74 -3.29
C HIS A 193 18.76 -5.40 -3.20
N ALA A 194 18.61 -4.68 -4.33
CA ALA A 194 17.90 -3.39 -4.33
C ALA A 194 16.42 -3.57 -3.99
N ARG A 195 15.77 -4.62 -4.52
CA ARG A 195 14.38 -4.94 -4.21
C ARG A 195 14.20 -5.22 -2.71
N GLU A 196 15.06 -6.06 -2.14
CA GLU A 196 15.02 -6.40 -0.71
C GLU A 196 15.28 -5.17 0.16
N ALA A 197 16.26 -4.34 -0.18
CA ALA A 197 16.58 -3.11 0.55
C ALA A 197 15.41 -2.11 0.53
N ILE A 198 14.79 -1.91 -0.63
CA ILE A 198 13.60 -1.04 -0.77
C ILE A 198 12.43 -1.63 0.02
N GLY A 199 12.17 -2.94 -0.09
CA GLY A 199 11.12 -3.63 0.66
C GLY A 199 11.29 -3.45 2.17
N ARG A 200 12.48 -3.73 2.70
CA ARG A 200 12.81 -3.53 4.13
C ARG A 200 12.68 -2.06 4.53
N TYR A 201 13.07 -1.12 3.69
CA TYR A 201 12.89 0.31 3.99
C TYR A 201 11.41 0.70 4.07
N VAL A 202 10.59 0.27 3.11
CA VAL A 202 9.14 0.53 3.07
C VAL A 202 8.47 -0.09 4.29
N GLU A 203 8.75 -1.36 4.58
CA GLU A 203 8.19 -2.07 5.73
C GLU A 203 8.56 -1.38 7.04
N ARG A 204 9.85 -1.09 7.28
CA ARG A 204 10.29 -0.40 8.50
C ARG A 204 9.64 0.97 8.65
N THR A 205 9.53 1.74 7.56
CA THR A 205 8.91 3.06 7.60
C THR A 205 7.42 2.97 7.99
N LEU A 206 6.70 1.95 7.52
CA LEU A 206 5.31 1.72 7.89
C LEU A 206 5.18 1.25 9.35
N LEU A 207 6.10 0.42 9.81
CA LEU A 207 6.08 -0.20 11.13
C LEU A 207 6.80 0.61 12.22
N ALA A 208 7.45 1.74 11.94
CA ALA A 208 8.22 2.50 12.94
C ALA A 208 7.38 3.34 13.93
N ALA A 209 6.05 3.19 13.95
CA ALA A 209 5.16 3.88 14.89
C ALA A 209 4.77 3.01 16.10
#